data_AF-A0A4Y2C3G3-F1
#
_entry.id   AF-A0A4Y2C3G3-F1
#
_cell.length_a   1.000
_cell.length_b   1.000
_cell.length_c   1.000
_cell.angle_alpha   90.00
_cell.angle_beta   90.00
_cell.angle_gamma   90.00
#
_symmetry.space_group_name_H-M   'P 1'
#
loop_
_entity.id
_entity.type
_entity.pdbx_description
1 polymer ?
#
loop_
_entity_poly.entity_id
_entity_poly.type
_entity_poly.pdbx_seq_one_letter_code
_entity_poly.pdbx_strand_id
1 'polypeptide(L)'
;MFEFCQEHLKGIAFTFIKDEKIIQHHNNKLLDRFENSVASTGTRSFHCFCPVSKINLKCFITSQATEYEIHSTTKAVQITLHTRDSIACVCDSQWWLAEVNDISDINKDVLITFYHPCWSKDSF
;
A
#
# COMPACT_ATOMS: atom_id res chain seq x y z
N MET A 1 -12.22 -26.07 3.90
CA MET A 1 -12.04 -24.93 2.96
C MET A 1 -10.74 -25.05 2.17
N PHE A 2 -9.57 -25.19 2.81
CA PHE A 2 -8.28 -25.33 2.10
C PHE A 2 -8.26 -26.51 1.13
N GLU A 3 -8.58 -27.72 1.59
CA GLU A 3 -8.61 -28.94 0.77
C GLU A 3 -9.54 -28.79 -0.44
N PHE A 4 -10.76 -28.30 -0.21
CA PHE A 4 -11.71 -27.99 -1.27
C PHE A 4 -11.12 -27.05 -2.33
N CYS A 5 -10.48 -25.95 -1.92
CA CYS A 5 -9.87 -25.00 -2.85
C CYS A 5 -8.73 -25.64 -3.65
N GLN A 6 -7.85 -26.38 -2.98
CA GLN A 6 -6.70 -27.03 -3.61
C GLN A 6 -7.14 -28.06 -4.66
N GLU A 7 -8.22 -28.80 -4.40
CA GLU A 7 -8.74 -29.82 -5.31
C GLU A 7 -9.49 -29.21 -6.52
N HIS A 8 -10.25 -28.13 -6.31
CA HIS A 8 -11.22 -27.67 -7.30
C HIS A 8 -10.79 -26.40 -8.05
N LEU A 9 -9.90 -25.57 -7.48
CA LEU A 9 -9.49 -24.29 -8.08
C LEU A 9 -8.10 -24.41 -8.73
N LYS A 10 -8.09 -24.91 -9.97
CA LYS A 10 -6.86 -25.09 -10.74
C LYS A 10 -6.20 -23.76 -11.12
N GLY A 11 -4.87 -23.74 -11.14
CA GLY A 11 -4.09 -22.56 -11.53
C GLY A 11 -3.87 -21.53 -10.41
N ILE A 12 -4.43 -21.75 -9.22
CA ILE A 12 -4.19 -20.93 -8.03
C ILE A 12 -3.43 -21.78 -7.01
N ALA A 13 -2.31 -21.25 -6.51
CA ALA A 13 -1.55 -21.89 -5.44
C ALA A 13 -2.16 -21.53 -4.08
N PHE A 14 -2.49 -22.54 -3.28
CA PHE A 14 -2.99 -22.35 -1.91
C PHE A 14 -1.91 -22.77 -0.92
N THR A 15 -1.76 -22.00 0.17
CA THR A 15 -0.87 -22.34 1.29
C THR A 15 -1.68 -22.36 2.58
N PHE A 16 -1.47 -23.36 3.42
CA PHE A 16 -2.11 -23.45 4.73
C PHE A 16 -1.08 -23.21 5.83
N ILE A 17 -1.29 -22.16 6.63
CA ILE A 17 -0.41 -21.80 7.74
C ILE A 17 -1.01 -22.39 9.02
N LYS A 18 -0.29 -23.34 9.64
CA LYS A 18 -0.66 -23.97 10.92
C LYS A 18 0.02 -23.34 12.14
N ASP A 19 1.08 -22.58 11.91
CA ASP A 19 1.90 -22.02 12.99
C ASP A 19 1.12 -20.89 13.70
N GLU A 20 0.72 -21.17 14.95
CA GLU A 20 -0.04 -20.23 15.78
C GLU A 20 0.71 -18.93 16.04
N LYS A 21 2.04 -18.95 16.11
CA LYS A 21 2.83 -17.72 16.32
C LYS A 21 2.76 -16.83 15.08
N ILE A 22 2.84 -17.43 13.89
CA ILE A 22 2.70 -16.69 12.63
C ILE A 22 1.30 -16.10 12.53
N ILE A 23 0.27 -16.89 12.83
CA ILE A 23 -1.13 -16.45 12.84
C ILE A 23 -1.31 -15.28 13.82
N GLN A 24 -0.83 -15.42 15.06
CA GLN A 24 -0.98 -14.39 16.09
C GLN A 24 -0.23 -13.11 15.72
N HIS A 25 1.00 -13.22 15.21
CA HIS A 25 1.75 -12.07 14.73
C HIS A 25 0.99 -11.32 13.63
N HIS A 26 0.41 -12.06 12.69
CA HIS A 26 -0.38 -11.46 11.61
C HIS A 26 -1.68 -10.84 12.12
N ASN A 27 -2.38 -11.48 13.05
CA ASN A 27 -3.60 -10.94 13.67
C ASN A 27 -3.31 -9.64 14.42
N ASN A 28 -2.21 -9.57 15.18
CA ASN A 28 -1.80 -8.34 15.86
C ASN A 28 -1.54 -7.21 14.85
N LYS A 29 -0.91 -7.53 13.71
CA LYS A 29 -0.69 -6.55 12.62
C LYS A 29 -2.00 -6.10 11.96
N LEU A 30 -2.98 -7.00 11.81
CA LEU A 30 -4.30 -6.65 11.29
C LEU A 30 -5.09 -5.80 12.29
N LEU A 31 -4.99 -6.10 13.58
CA LEU A 31 -5.62 -5.33 14.65
C LEU A 31 -5.03 -3.92 14.72
N ASP A 32 -3.71 -3.80 14.72
CA ASP A 32 -3.02 -2.50 14.68
C ASP A 32 -3.46 -1.66 13.48
N ARG A 33 -3.56 -2.27 12.29
CA ARG A 33 -4.09 -1.60 11.10
C ARG A 33 -5.53 -1.14 11.29
N PHE A 34 -6.38 -1.98 11.88
CA PHE A 34 -7.79 -1.64 12.11
C PHE A 34 -7.91 -0.46 13.08
N GLU A 35 -7.20 -0.50 14.21
CA GLU A 35 -7.21 0.55 15.24
C GLU A 35 -6.63 1.88 14.74
N ASN A 36 -5.61 1.83 13.90
CA ASN A 36 -4.96 3.04 13.36
C ASN A 36 -5.55 3.53 12.04
N SER A 37 -6.45 2.77 11.40
CA SER A 37 -7.15 3.21 10.19
C SER A 37 -8.29 4.19 10.51
N VAL A 38 -8.60 5.06 9.55
CA VAL A 38 -9.75 5.97 9.64
C VAL A 38 -10.71 5.65 8.51
N ALA A 39 -11.93 5.26 8.86
CA ALA A 39 -12.99 5.10 7.89
C ALA A 39 -13.37 6.48 7.31
N SER A 40 -13.37 6.59 5.98
CA SER A 40 -13.89 7.78 5.30
C SER A 40 -15.39 7.57 5.06
N THR A 41 -16.22 8.32 5.78
CA THR A 41 -17.68 8.24 5.62
C THR A 41 -18.10 8.62 4.20
N GLY A 42 -19.13 7.97 3.67
CA GLY A 42 -19.66 8.26 2.34
C GLY A 42 -18.93 7.53 1.20
N THR A 43 -17.80 6.86 1.48
CA THR A 43 -17.01 6.26 0.40
C THR A 43 -17.41 4.86 -0.02
N ARG A 44 -18.43 4.27 0.60
CA ARG A 44 -18.90 2.89 0.34
C ARG A 44 -19.26 2.61 -1.12
N SER A 45 -19.62 3.64 -1.87
CA SER A 45 -20.07 3.54 -3.26
C SER A 45 -18.94 3.69 -4.28
N PHE A 46 -17.71 3.97 -3.83
CA PHE A 46 -16.55 4.11 -4.71
C PHE A 46 -15.74 2.83 -4.79
N HIS A 47 -15.17 2.59 -5.96
CA HIS A 47 -14.38 1.40 -6.28
C HIS A 47 -12.89 1.70 -6.43
N CYS A 48 -12.51 2.95 -6.73
CA CYS A 48 -11.12 3.35 -6.91
C CYS A 48 -10.80 4.62 -6.09
N PHE A 49 -9.60 4.64 -5.50
CA PHE A 49 -9.11 5.71 -4.64
C PHE A 49 -7.71 6.10 -5.08
N CYS A 50 -7.49 7.39 -5.36
CA CYS A 50 -6.18 7.92 -5.72
C CYS A 50 -5.78 9.05 -4.75
N PRO A 51 -4.68 8.91 -4.00
CA PRO A 51 -4.23 9.95 -3.10
C PRO A 51 -3.74 11.19 -3.88
N VAL A 52 -4.23 12.36 -3.49
CA VAL A 52 -3.82 13.66 -4.06
C VAL A 52 -2.95 14.44 -3.11
N SER A 53 -3.25 14.36 -1.81
CA SER A 53 -2.47 15.00 -0.76
C SER A 53 -2.57 14.19 0.53
N LYS A 54 -1.91 14.65 1.60
CA LYS A 54 -1.96 14.01 2.93
C LYS A 54 -3.39 13.83 3.47
N ILE A 55 -4.32 14.65 3.02
CA ILE A 55 -5.70 14.67 3.49
C ILE A 55 -6.72 14.42 2.39
N ASN A 56 -6.36 14.48 1.10
CA ASN A 56 -7.35 14.40 0.03
C ASN A 56 -7.17 13.14 -0.82
N LEU A 57 -8.28 12.46 -1.06
CA LEU A 57 -8.40 11.31 -1.95
C LEU A 57 -9.34 11.66 -3.10
N LYS A 58 -8.96 11.33 -4.34
CA LYS A 58 -9.92 11.18 -5.44
C LYS A 58 -10.62 9.85 -5.30
N CYS A 59 -11.93 9.86 -5.37
CA CYS A 59 -12.80 8.71 -5.26
C CYS A 59 -13.58 8.53 -6.56
N PHE A 60 -13.54 7.34 -7.13
CA PHE A 60 -14.17 7.03 -8.41
C PHE A 60 -15.20 5.92 -8.22
N ILE A 61 -16.38 6.07 -8.81
CA ILE A 61 -17.48 5.09 -8.68
C ILE A 61 -17.08 3.74 -9.30
N THR A 62 -16.26 3.75 -10.37
CA THR A 62 -15.70 2.55 -11.00
C THR A 62 -14.21 2.75 -11.29
N SER A 63 -13.45 1.66 -11.51
CA SER A 63 -12.02 1.76 -11.85
C SER A 63 -11.72 2.44 -13.19
N GLN A 64 -12.70 2.55 -14.08
CA GLN A 64 -12.55 3.14 -15.42
C GLN A 64 -13.17 4.54 -15.52
N ALA A 65 -13.80 5.03 -14.45
CA ALA A 65 -14.45 6.34 -14.45
C ALA A 65 -13.40 7.46 -14.59
N THR A 66 -13.74 8.47 -15.38
CA THR A 66 -12.94 9.70 -15.53
C THR A 66 -13.33 10.77 -14.52
N GLU A 67 -14.60 10.78 -14.11
CA GLU A 67 -15.13 11.66 -13.08
C GLU A 67 -14.79 11.14 -11.69
N TYR A 68 -14.47 12.07 -10.78
CA TYR A 68 -14.12 11.76 -9.41
C TYR A 68 -14.70 12.78 -8.44
N GLU A 69 -14.88 12.32 -7.21
CA GLU A 69 -15.17 13.18 -6.06
C GLU A 69 -13.92 13.30 -5.20
N ILE A 70 -13.70 14.46 -4.58
CA ILE A 70 -12.61 14.64 -3.61
C ILE A 70 -13.17 14.43 -2.21
N HIS A 71 -12.65 13.43 -1.51
CA HIS A 71 -12.94 13.20 -0.10
C HIS A 71 -11.73 13.61 0.75
N SER A 72 -11.98 14.50 1.71
CA SER A 72 -10.98 14.92 2.68
C SER A 72 -11.05 14.06 3.94
N THR A 73 -9.91 13.56 4.41
CA THR A 73 -9.74 12.84 5.66
C THR A 73 -9.23 13.80 6.73
N THR A 74 -9.69 13.63 7.96
CA THR A 74 -9.32 14.49 9.10
C THR A 74 -8.01 14.06 9.76
N LYS A 75 -7.53 12.86 9.48
CA LYS A 75 -6.31 12.31 10.05
C LYS A 75 -5.32 12.06 8.92
N ALA A 76 -4.36 12.96 8.77
CA ALA A 76 -3.16 12.64 8.02
C ALA A 76 -2.45 11.52 8.78
N VAL A 77 -2.36 10.34 8.19
CA VAL A 77 -1.51 9.27 8.75
C VAL A 77 -0.10 9.83 8.78
N GLN A 78 0.45 10.01 9.98
CA GLN A 78 1.84 10.35 10.14
C GLN A 78 2.62 9.07 9.83
N ILE A 79 3.19 9.02 8.63
CA ILE A 79 4.07 7.92 8.24
C ILE A 79 5.37 8.15 8.98
N THR A 80 5.66 7.28 9.94
CA THR A 80 6.99 7.19 10.54
C THR A 80 7.84 6.33 9.62
N LEU A 81 8.98 6.87 9.19
CA LEU A 81 9.96 6.16 8.37
C LEU A 81 11.16 5.81 9.24
N HIS A 82 11.74 4.66 8.97
CA HIS A 82 13.01 4.23 9.53
C HIS A 82 14.03 4.00 8.40
N THR A 83 15.31 4.09 8.75
CA THR A 83 16.38 3.71 7.82
C THR A 83 16.21 2.23 7.44
N ARG A 84 16.43 1.94 6.16
CA ARG A 84 16.20 0.65 5.48
C ARG A 84 14.76 0.23 5.27
N ASP A 85 13.78 1.11 5.54
CA ASP A 85 12.41 0.84 5.13
C ASP A 85 12.31 0.82 3.60
N SER A 86 11.56 -0.14 3.07
CA SER A 86 11.17 -0.16 1.66
C SER A 86 9.87 0.62 1.47
N ILE A 87 9.91 1.64 0.63
CA ILE A 87 8.78 2.55 0.38
C ILE A 87 8.39 2.56 -1.10
N ALA A 88 7.14 2.92 -1.36
CA ALA A 88 6.68 3.31 -2.70
C ALA A 88 6.50 4.83 -2.72
N CYS A 89 7.12 5.51 -3.69
CA CYS A 89 7.03 6.96 -3.84
C CYS A 89 6.76 7.34 -5.29
N VAL A 90 6.31 8.58 -5.51
CA VAL A 90 6.04 9.11 -6.85
C VAL A 90 7.18 10.06 -7.24
N CYS A 91 7.84 9.75 -8.35
CA CYS A 91 8.87 10.60 -8.98
C CYS A 91 8.50 10.76 -10.47
N ASP A 92 8.52 12.00 -10.98
CA ASP A 92 8.14 12.33 -12.37
C ASP A 92 6.79 11.73 -12.81
N SER A 93 5.79 11.79 -11.93
CA SER A 93 4.44 11.20 -12.14
C SER A 93 4.42 9.67 -12.30
N GLN A 94 5.50 8.97 -11.96
CA GLN A 94 5.61 7.51 -11.99
C GLN A 94 5.86 6.97 -10.58
N TRP A 95 5.34 5.76 -10.30
CA TRP A 95 5.56 5.08 -9.03
C TRP A 95 6.88 4.31 -9.04
N TRP A 96 7.66 4.47 -7.98
CA TRP A 96 8.95 3.81 -7.80
C TRP A 96 9.01 3.14 -6.43
N LEU A 97 9.63 1.97 -6.37
CA LEU A 97 10.03 1.34 -5.12
C LEU A 97 11.45 1.78 -4.76
N ALA A 98 11.66 2.13 -3.50
CA ALA A 98 12.95 2.61 -3.02
C ALA A 98 13.22 2.14 -1.59
N GLU A 99 14.49 2.13 -1.20
CA GLU A 99 14.93 1.94 0.17
C GLU A 99 15.33 3.29 0.78
N VAL A 100 14.94 3.52 2.04
CA VAL A 100 15.35 4.71 2.81
C VAL A 100 16.79 4.55 3.30
N ASN A 101 17.70 5.41 2.84
CA ASN A 101 19.10 5.42 3.28
C ASN A 101 19.29 6.24 4.56
N ASP A 102 18.72 7.44 4.59
CA ASP A 102 18.91 8.41 5.67
C ASP A 102 17.69 9.34 5.80
N ILE A 103 17.48 9.89 6.99
CA ILE A 103 16.36 10.78 7.33
C ILE A 103 16.92 12.01 8.02
N SER A 104 16.72 13.19 7.44
CA SER A 104 17.13 14.45 8.07
C SER A 104 15.94 15.11 8.77
N ASP A 105 15.90 15.04 10.10
CA ASP A 105 14.89 15.74 10.89
C ASP A 105 15.02 17.28 10.77
N ILE A 106 16.24 17.77 10.55
CA ILE A 106 16.54 19.21 10.40
C ILE A 106 15.96 19.74 9.09
N ASN A 107 16.24 19.05 7.98
CA ASN A 107 15.82 19.49 6.64
C ASN A 107 14.40 18.99 6.28
N LYS A 108 13.85 18.06 7.07
CA LYS A 108 12.57 17.38 6.82
C LYS A 108 12.54 16.67 5.46
N ASP A 109 13.67 16.08 5.08
CA ASP A 109 13.83 15.29 3.86
C ASP A 109 14.35 13.87 4.17
N VAL A 110 14.25 13.01 3.15
CA VAL A 110 14.61 11.60 3.25
C VAL A 110 15.47 11.28 2.02
N LEU A 111 16.64 10.72 2.26
CA LEU A 111 17.50 10.19 1.22
C LEU A 111 17.08 8.76 0.91
N ILE A 112 16.78 8.47 -0.35
CA ILE A 112 16.32 7.15 -0.80
C ILE A 112 17.16 6.63 -1.97
N THR A 113 17.30 5.31 -2.07
CA THR A 113 17.85 4.62 -3.25
C THR A 113 16.71 3.93 -3.98
N PHE A 114 16.45 4.29 -5.23
CA PHE A 114 15.49 3.55 -6.06
C PHE A 114 15.98 2.13 -6.32
N TYR A 115 15.07 1.16 -6.16
CA TYR A 115 15.32 -0.14 -6.76
C TYR A 115 15.28 0.04 -8.26
N HIS A 116 16.42 -0.17 -8.93
CA HIS A 116 16.43 -0.22 -10.38
C HIS A 116 15.45 -1.30 -10.82
N PRO A 117 14.45 -1.01 -11.67
CA PRO A 117 13.74 -2.06 -12.34
C PRO A 117 14.82 -2.84 -13.09
N CYS A 118 14.90 -4.16 -12.85
CA CYS A 118 15.79 -5.02 -13.61
C CYS A 118 15.22 -5.07 -15.03
N TRP A 119 15.50 -4.03 -15.82
CA TRP A 119 15.39 -4.10 -17.26
C TRP A 119 16.58 -4.97 -17.62
N SER A 120 16.30 -6.22 -17.99
CA SER A 120 17.25 -7.02 -18.75
C SER A 120 17.86 -6.09 -19.80
N LYS A 121 19.19 -6.07 -19.86
CA LYS A 121 19.98 -5.35 -20.87
C LYS A 121 19.62 -5.91 -22.25
N ASP A 122 18.47 -5.55 -22.79
CA ASP A 122 18.00 -5.87 -24.14
C ASP A 122 16.85 -4.92 -24.48
N SER A 123 17.18 -3.66 -24.75
CA SER A 123 16.32 -2.81 -25.56
C SER A 123 17.15 -1.80 -26.34
N PHE A 124 17.27 -2.13 -27.63
CA PHE A 124 17.68 -1.41 -28.84
C PHE A 124 18.08 0.07 -28.75
#